data_AF-A0A5K1CUH7-F1
#
_entry.id   AF-A0A5K1CUH7-F1
#
_cell.length_a   1.000
_cell.length_b   1.000
_cell.length_c   1.000
_cell.angle_alpha   90.00
_cell.angle_beta   90.00
_cell.angle_gamma   90.00
#
_symmetry.space_group_name_H-M   'P 1'
#
loop_
_entity.id
_entity.type
_entity.pdbx_description
1 polymer ?
#
loop_
_entity_poly.entity_id
_entity_poly.type
_entity_poly.pdbx_seq_one_letter_code
_entity_poly.pdbx_strand_id
1 'polypeptide(L)'
;DDDPYVRKTAAVCVAKLYDINAELVEDRGFLDTLKDLISDNNPMVVANAIAALAEIQENSSRPIFEITSQTLSKLLAALNECT
;
A
#
# COMPACT_ATOMS: atom_id res chain seq x y z
N ASP A 1 -11.44 -0.33 9.08
CA ASP A 1 -12.07 0.98 9.35
C ASP A 1 -12.88 1.37 8.13
N ASP A 2 -14.07 1.91 8.33
CA ASP A 2 -15.01 2.23 7.23
C ASP A 2 -14.65 3.55 6.55
N ASP A 3 -13.93 4.46 7.22
CA ASP A 3 -13.53 5.75 6.66
C ASP A 3 -12.32 5.62 5.71
N PRO A 4 -12.47 5.95 4.42
CA PRO A 4 -11.35 5.96 3.48
C PRO A 4 -10.20 6.89 3.90
N TYR A 5 -10.49 7.98 4.62
CA TYR A 5 -9.47 8.89 5.14
C TYR A 5 -8.59 8.20 6.18
N VAL A 6 -9.19 7.40 7.06
CA VAL A 6 -8.44 6.62 8.06
C VAL A 6 -7.60 5.56 7.38
N ARG A 7 -8.17 4.81 6.43
CA ARG A 7 -7.44 3.76 5.70
C ARG A 7 -6.26 4.30 4.90
N LYS A 8 -6.42 5.41 4.16
CA LYS A 8 -5.30 6.00 3.40
C LYS A 8 -4.20 6.53 4.32
N THR A 9 -4.57 7.12 5.45
CA THR A 9 -3.60 7.66 6.41
C THR A 9 -2.83 6.52 7.07
N ALA A 10 -3.53 5.43 7.42
CA ALA A 10 -2.89 4.23 7.95
C ALA A 10 -1.86 3.64 6.97
N ALA A 11 -2.18 3.57 5.67
CA ALA A 11 -1.23 3.09 4.65
C ALA A 11 0.08 3.89 4.65
N VAL A 12 -0.01 5.22 4.66
CA VAL A 12 1.17 6.12 4.73
C VAL A 12 1.92 5.94 6.06
N CYS A 13 1.21 5.79 7.18
CA CYS A 13 1.82 5.57 8.48
C CYS A 13 2.60 4.24 8.54
N VAL A 14 2.14 3.18 7.87
CA VAL A 14 2.85 1.90 7.81
C VAL A 14 4.20 2.06 7.07
N ALA A 15 4.25 2.83 5.98
CA ALA A 15 5.51 3.14 5.30
C ALA A 15 6.49 3.87 6.24
N LYS A 16 6.02 4.91 6.95
CA LYS A 16 6.86 5.61 7.94
C LYS A 16 7.28 4.74 9.11
N LEU A 17 6.44 3.80 9.53
CA LEU A 17 6.81 2.83 10.55
C LEU A 17 7.88 1.87 10.05
N TYR A 18 7.86 1.48 8.78
CA TYR A 18 8.88 0.61 8.18
C TYR A 18 10.26 1.27 8.21
N ASP A 19 10.33 2.59 7.94
CA ASP A 19 11.58 3.36 8.04
C ASP A 19 12.16 3.38 9.46
N ILE A 20 11.29 3.32 10.49
CA ILE A 20 11.69 3.34 11.90
C ILE A 20 12.02 1.92 12.39
N ASN A 21 11.21 0.94 12.03
CA ASN A 21 11.32 -0.44 12.47
C ASN A 21 10.68 -1.40 11.45
N ALA A 22 11.49 -1.81 10.46
CA ALA A 22 11.07 -2.75 9.42
C ALA A 22 10.64 -4.11 9.99
N GLU A 23 11.38 -4.66 10.96
CA GLU A 23 11.09 -5.96 11.58
C GLU A 23 9.68 -5.98 12.19
N LEU A 24 9.28 -4.92 12.89
CA LEU A 24 7.92 -4.81 13.44
C LEU A 24 6.84 -4.83 12.35
N VAL A 25 7.07 -4.14 11.23
CA VAL A 25 6.10 -4.08 10.12
C VAL A 25 5.94 -5.45 9.45
N GLU A 26 7.04 -6.20 9.35
CA GLU A 26 7.06 -7.54 8.80
C GLU A 26 6.41 -8.55 9.74
N ASP A 27 6.84 -8.60 11.00
CA ASP A 27 6.37 -9.57 11.99
C ASP A 27 4.89 -9.41 12.34
N ARG A 28 4.36 -8.17 12.24
CA ARG A 28 2.94 -7.88 12.50
C ARG A 28 2.04 -8.07 11.29
N GLY A 29 2.57 -8.46 10.13
CA GLY A 29 1.79 -8.65 8.90
C GLY A 29 1.22 -7.36 8.33
N PHE A 30 1.83 -6.21 8.63
CA PHE A 30 1.37 -4.92 8.08
C PHE A 30 1.65 -4.81 6.58
N LEU A 31 2.67 -5.49 6.07
CA LEU A 31 2.91 -5.58 4.62
C LEU A 31 1.76 -6.27 3.89
N ASP A 32 1.24 -7.37 4.44
CA ASP A 32 0.12 -8.09 3.83
C ASP A 32 -1.15 -7.23 3.87
N THR A 33 -1.38 -6.54 4.99
CA THR A 33 -2.49 -5.59 5.13
C THR A 33 -2.39 -4.46 4.08
N LEU A 34 -1.19 -3.93 3.82
CA LEU A 34 -0.96 -2.94 2.76
C LEU A 34 -1.26 -3.48 1.37
N LYS A 35 -0.88 -4.73 1.08
CA LYS A 35 -1.16 -5.39 -0.21
C LYS A 35 -2.66 -5.59 -0.42
N ASP A 36 -3.41 -5.90 0.64
CA ASP A 36 -4.86 -6.04 0.57
C ASP A 36 -5.54 -4.72 0.22
N LEU A 37 -5.03 -3.58 0.70
CA LEU A 37 -5.55 -2.24 0.40
C LEU A 37 -5.43 -1.86 -1.09
N ILE A 38 -4.64 -2.55 -1.90
CA ILE A 38 -4.63 -2.36 -3.36
C ILE A 38 -5.97 -2.78 -3.99
N SER A 39 -6.74 -3.61 -3.28
CA SER A 39 -8.08 -4.05 -3.68
C SER A 39 -9.20 -3.24 -3.02
N ASP A 40 -8.89 -2.10 -2.39
CA ASP A 40 -9.90 -1.24 -1.77
C ASP A 40 -10.87 -0.67 -2.82
N ASN A 41 -12.12 -0.47 -2.42
CA ASN A 41 -13.15 0.12 -3.29
C ASN A 41 -12.96 1.63 -3.50
N ASN A 42 -12.12 2.29 -2.69
CA ASN A 42 -11.83 3.71 -2.80
C ASN A 42 -10.49 3.95 -3.53
N PRO A 43 -10.49 4.63 -4.69
CA PRO A 43 -9.27 4.88 -5.47
C PRO A 43 -8.17 5.63 -4.71
N MET A 44 -8.52 6.54 -3.80
CA MET A 44 -7.51 7.25 -3.00
C MET A 44 -6.81 6.33 -2.00
N VAL A 45 -7.52 5.34 -1.45
CA VAL A 45 -6.90 4.34 -0.55
C VAL A 45 -5.94 3.47 -1.35
N VAL A 46 -6.36 3.00 -2.52
CA VAL A 46 -5.52 2.23 -3.45
C VAL A 46 -4.26 3.01 -3.83
N ALA A 47 -4.40 4.28 -4.21
CA ALA A 47 -3.25 5.13 -4.57
C ALA A 47 -2.23 5.28 -3.42
N ASN A 48 -2.71 5.52 -2.19
CA ASN A 48 -1.81 5.65 -1.02
C ASN A 48 -1.19 4.31 -0.60
N ALA A 49 -1.91 3.19 -0.74
CA ALA A 49 -1.36 1.87 -0.48
C ALA A 49 -0.20 1.54 -1.44
N ILE A 50 -0.35 1.89 -2.71
CA ILE A 50 0.69 1.66 -3.72
C ILE A 50 1.89 2.58 -3.49
N ALA A 51 1.65 3.86 -3.18
CA ALA A 51 2.72 4.79 -2.83
C ALA A 51 3.52 4.29 -1.61
N ALA A 52 2.83 3.83 -0.57
CA ALA A 52 3.46 3.25 0.62
C ALA A 52 4.28 1.98 0.28
N LEU A 53 3.75 1.07 -0.55
CA LEU A 53 4.47 -0.13 -0.98
C LEU A 53 5.70 0.20 -1.83
N ALA A 54 5.62 1.22 -2.69
CA ALA A 54 6.75 1.67 -3.49
C ALA A 54 7.85 2.26 -2.61
N GLU A 55 7.50 3.10 -1.63
CA GLU A 55 8.45 3.65 -0.65
C GLU A 55 9.13 2.54 0.17
N ILE A 56 8.36 1.56 0.65
CA ILE A 56 8.91 0.40 1.36
C ILE A 56 9.84 -0.42 0.45
N GLN A 57 9.49 -0.60 -0.82
CA GLN A 57 10.31 -1.33 -1.79
C GLN A 57 11.67 -0.66 -2.01
N GLU A 58 11.75 0.67 -2.03
CA GLU A 58 13.01 1.41 -2.16
C GLU A 58 13.93 1.20 -0.95
N ASN A 59 13.35 1.06 0.25
CA ASN A 59 14.08 0.86 1.50
C ASN A 59 14.30 -0.61 1.88
N SER A 60 13.75 -1.55 1.10
CA SER A 60 13.88 -2.98 1.37
C SER A 60 15.03 -3.62 0.60
N SER A 61 15.72 -4.56 1.25
CA SER A 61 16.73 -5.42 0.61
C SER A 61 16.12 -6.58 -0.19
N ARG A 62 14.81 -6.77 -0.09
CA ARG A 62 14.06 -7.84 -0.77
C ARG A 62 12.91 -7.26 -1.60
N PRO A 63 12.45 -7.97 -2.64
CA PRO A 63 11.23 -7.60 -3.33
C PRO A 63 10.03 -7.73 -2.38
N ILE A 64 9.35 -6.61 -2.14
CA ILE A 64 8.15 -6.49 -1.31
C ILE A 64 6.90 -6.48 -2.18
N PHE A 65 6.97 -5.80 -3.32
CA PHE A 65 5.85 -5.59 -4.21
C PHE A 65 6.23 -5.81 -5.67
N GLU A 66 5.65 -6.86 -6.28
CA GLU A 66 5.75 -7.11 -7.71
C GLU A 66 4.46 -6.72 -8.41
N ILE A 67 4.59 -5.98 -9.52
CA ILE A 67 3.45 -5.60 -10.35
C ILE A 67 3.05 -6.81 -11.20
N THR A 68 1.95 -7.45 -10.85
CA THR A 68 1.31 -8.50 -11.66
C THR A 68 0.30 -7.88 -12.62
N SER A 69 -0.15 -8.64 -13.62
CA SER A 69 -1.24 -8.20 -14.50
C SER A 69 -2.50 -7.81 -13.73
N GLN A 70 -2.82 -8.52 -12.66
CA GLN A 70 -3.98 -8.22 -11.81
C GLN A 70 -3.81 -6.88 -11.08
N THR A 71 -2.62 -6.65 -10.51
CA THR A 71 -2.32 -5.41 -9.79
C THR A 71 -2.27 -4.22 -10.74
N LEU A 72 -1.70 -4.41 -11.94
CA LEU A 72 -1.67 -3.41 -13.00
C LEU A 72 -3.07 -3.02 -13.46
N SER A 73 -3.99 -3.97 -13.66
CA SER A 73 -5.37 -3.66 -14.04
C SER A 73 -6.09 -2.82 -12.98
N LYS A 74 -5.88 -3.11 -11.69
CA LYS A 74 -6.44 -2.32 -10.58
C LYS A 74 -5.87 -0.90 -10.54
N LEU A 75 -4.57 -0.77 -10.76
CA LEU A 75 -3.89 0.52 -10.91
C LEU A 75 -4.49 1.38 -12.03
N LEU A 76 -4.67 0.78 -13.21
CA LEU A 76 -5.24 1.48 -14.37
C LEU A 76 -6.69 1.92 -14.11
N ALA A 77 -7.49 1.10 -13.43
CA ALA A 77 -8.85 1.46 -13.04
C ALA A 77 -8.86 2.63 -12.05
N ALA A 78 -8.06 2.54 -10.98
CA ALA A 78 -7.96 3.61 -9.98
C ALA A 78 -7.45 4.93 -10.58
N LEU A 79 -6.52 4.88 -11.53
CA LEU A 79 -6.01 6.06 -12.23
C LEU A 79 -7.11 6.78 -13.03
N ASN A 80 -8.00 6.03 -13.69
CA ASN A 80 -9.12 6.61 -14.43
C ASN A 80 -10.18 7.24 -13.52
N GLU A 81 -10.30 6.77 -12.28
CA GLU A 81 -11.26 7.26 -11.29
C GLU A 81 -10.72 8.43 -10.44
N CYS A 82 -9.45 8.79 -10.59
CA CYS A 82 -8.81 9.91 -9.88
C CYS A 82 -8.77 11.22 -10.71
N THR A 83 -9.60 11.34 -11.75
CA THR A 83 -9.77 12.54 -12.58
C THR A 83 -10.99 13.35 -12.17
#